data_AF-A0A7C2HRW7-F1
#
_entry.id   AF-A0A7C2HRW7-F1
#
_cell.length_a   1.000
_cell.length_b   1.000
_cell.length_c   1.000
_cell.angle_alpha   90.00
_cell.angle_beta   90.00
_cell.angle_gamma   90.00
#
_symmetry.space_group_name_H-M   'P 1'
#
loop_
_entity.id
_entity.type
_entity.pdbx_description
1 polymer ?
#
loop_
_entity_poly.entity_id
_entity_poly.type
_entity_poly.pdbx_seq_one_letter_code
_entity_poly.pdbx_strand_id
1 'polypeptide(L)'
;MALRAFFGILGGTLPDDIARAHGFEKSVARRPEPAKEKEAPKPEAGALQLLGLLQREARLVDFLMEDISPYTDEQVGAGVRQIHAQCQDVLRKHFRLAPVIDGVEGTYVKTDSAGALARDPAAVRCTGNVPPQGRPAGGLLRHRGWRADSVSLPSVSPKQNLSILAPAELEVE
;
A
#
# COMPACT_ATOMS: atom_id res chain seq x y z
N MET A 1 44.20 -51.80 18.17
CA MET A 1 43.15 -50.79 17.90
C MET A 1 41.84 -51.10 18.62
N ALA A 2 41.28 -52.32 18.54
CA ALA A 2 40.00 -52.67 19.18
C ALA A 2 39.94 -52.49 20.71
N LEU A 3 41.02 -52.79 21.46
CA LEU A 3 41.04 -52.67 22.92
C LEU A 3 40.94 -51.20 23.41
N ARG A 4 41.49 -50.24 22.65
CA ARG A 4 41.45 -48.80 23.01
C ARG A 4 40.08 -48.18 22.79
N ALA A 5 39.36 -48.60 21.75
CA ALA A 5 37.98 -48.22 21.51
C ALA A 5 37.06 -48.72 22.64
N PHE A 6 37.25 -49.97 23.07
CA PHE A 6 36.41 -50.61 24.09
C PHE A 6 36.52 -49.92 25.46
N PHE A 7 37.73 -49.60 25.92
CA PHE A 7 37.91 -48.88 27.19
C PHE A 7 37.49 -47.40 27.12
N GLY A 8 37.58 -46.75 25.95
CA GLY A 8 37.09 -45.38 25.76
C GLY A 8 35.56 -45.25 25.88
N ILE A 9 34.81 -46.25 25.40
CA ILE A 9 33.35 -46.28 25.49
C ILE A 9 32.88 -46.51 26.94
N LEU A 10 33.59 -47.34 27.72
CA LEU A 10 33.29 -47.51 29.16
C LEU A 10 33.58 -46.23 29.99
N GLY A 11 34.49 -45.38 29.50
CA GLY A 11 34.85 -44.08 30.10
C GLY A 11 34.06 -42.88 29.57
N GLY A 12 33.08 -43.09 28.70
CA GLY A 12 32.17 -42.04 28.21
C GLY A 12 32.71 -41.12 27.11
N THR A 13 33.90 -41.36 26.56
CA THR A 13 34.46 -40.53 25.47
C THR A 13 35.13 -41.40 24.41
N LEU A 14 34.57 -41.40 23.20
CA LEU A 14 35.19 -42.04 22.04
C LEU A 14 36.29 -41.11 21.48
N PRO A 15 37.54 -41.57 21.33
CA PRO A 15 38.61 -40.80 20.71
C PRO A 15 38.30 -40.38 19.26
N ASP A 16 38.60 -39.12 18.91
CA ASP A 16 38.25 -38.49 17.63
C ASP A 16 38.86 -39.18 16.40
N ASP A 17 40.01 -39.81 16.55
CA ASP A 17 40.69 -40.59 15.50
C ASP A 17 39.89 -41.85 15.14
N ILE A 18 39.29 -42.50 16.13
CA ILE A 18 38.43 -43.69 15.95
C ILE A 18 37.06 -43.29 15.40
N ALA A 19 36.50 -42.17 15.87
CA ALA A 19 35.24 -41.63 15.36
C ALA A 19 35.32 -41.32 13.85
N ARG A 20 36.42 -40.70 13.41
CA ARG A 20 36.68 -40.40 12.00
C ARG A 20 36.91 -41.65 11.16
N ALA A 21 37.66 -42.62 11.68
CA ALA A 21 37.91 -43.89 10.97
C ALA A 21 36.62 -44.69 10.69
N HIS A 22 35.58 -44.49 11.52
CA HIS A 22 34.26 -45.11 11.36
C HIS A 22 33.19 -44.17 10.76
N GLY A 23 33.59 -43.02 10.21
CA GLY A 23 32.69 -42.12 9.48
C GLY A 23 31.77 -41.25 10.34
N PHE A 24 32.03 -41.13 11.65
CA PHE A 24 31.31 -40.21 12.52
C PHE A 24 31.94 -38.82 12.44
N GLU A 25 31.33 -37.91 11.68
CA GLU A 25 31.63 -36.48 11.76
C GLU A 25 30.67 -35.77 12.71
N LYS A 26 31.24 -34.97 13.62
CA LYS A 26 30.49 -34.14 14.54
C LYS A 26 29.75 -33.08 13.73
N SER A 27 28.44 -33.26 13.55
CA SER A 27 27.58 -32.32 12.82
C SER A 27 27.73 -30.91 13.39
N VAL A 28 28.33 -30.02 12.61
CA VAL A 28 28.37 -28.59 12.94
C VAL A 28 26.95 -28.09 12.73
N ALA A 29 26.24 -27.81 13.83
CA ALA A 29 24.91 -27.24 13.80
C ALA A 29 24.91 -25.98 12.93
N ARG A 30 24.14 -26.02 11.84
CA ARG A 30 23.97 -24.90 10.91
C ARG A 30 23.36 -23.75 11.69
N ARG A 31 24.16 -22.73 11.99
CA ARG A 31 23.69 -21.51 12.64
C ARG A 31 22.63 -20.88 11.73
N PRO A 32 21.40 -20.61 12.21
CA PRO A 32 20.39 -19.97 11.38
C PRO A 32 20.93 -18.61 10.95
N GLU A 33 20.92 -18.35 9.64
CA GLU A 33 21.22 -17.03 9.11
C GLU A 33 20.25 -16.02 9.74
N PRO A 34 20.73 -14.84 10.15
CA PRO A 34 19.85 -13.80 10.70
C PRO A 34 18.79 -13.47 9.64
N ALA A 35 17.52 -13.63 10.02
CA ALA A 35 16.40 -13.25 9.19
C ALA A 35 16.59 -11.78 8.78
N LYS A 36 16.76 -11.52 7.48
CA LYS A 36 16.78 -10.17 6.94
C LYS A 36 15.54 -9.44 7.46
N GLU A 37 15.80 -8.42 8.27
CA GLU A 37 14.79 -7.50 8.78
C GLU A 37 14.02 -6.98 7.57
N LYS A 38 12.70 -7.21 7.54
CA LYS A 38 11.85 -6.74 6.45
C LYS A 38 11.90 -5.22 6.49
N GLU A 39 12.58 -4.61 5.52
CA GLU A 39 12.55 -3.15 5.34
C GLU A 39 11.11 -2.66 5.38
N ALA A 40 10.86 -1.62 6.17
CA ALA A 40 9.55 -1.01 6.24
C ALA A 40 9.12 -0.56 4.83
N PRO A 41 7.84 -0.77 4.44
CA PRO A 41 7.36 -0.36 3.14
C PRO A 41 7.52 1.16 3.00
N LYS A 42 8.30 1.56 1.99
CA LYS A 42 8.53 2.96 1.62
C LYS A 42 7.20 3.59 1.18
N PRO A 43 6.76 4.74 1.74
CA PRO A 43 5.50 5.38 1.36
C PRO A 43 5.38 5.64 -0.15
N GLU A 44 6.50 5.91 -0.81
CA GLU A 44 6.56 6.18 -2.25
C GLU A 44 6.12 4.96 -3.08
N ALA A 45 6.35 3.73 -2.59
CA ALA A 45 5.98 2.52 -3.30
C ALA A 45 4.45 2.40 -3.48
N GLY A 46 3.68 2.71 -2.42
CA GLY A 46 2.22 2.70 -2.50
C GLY A 46 1.67 3.80 -3.42
N ALA A 47 2.28 4.99 -3.37
CA ALA A 47 1.90 6.11 -4.24
C ALA A 47 2.16 5.80 -5.73
N LEU A 48 3.35 5.31 -6.05
CA LEU A 48 3.73 4.91 -7.41
C LEU A 48 2.89 3.74 -7.92
N GLN A 49 2.56 2.78 -7.05
CA GLN A 49 1.68 1.67 -7.40
C GLN A 49 0.28 2.17 -7.81
N LEU A 50 -0.33 3.05 -7.01
CA LEU A 50 -1.64 3.62 -7.32
C LEU A 50 -1.61 4.44 -8.61
N LEU A 51 -0.60 5.29 -8.76
CA LEU A 51 -0.45 6.13 -9.95
C LEU A 51 -0.24 5.27 -11.22
N GLY A 52 0.54 4.19 -11.12
CA GLY A 52 0.73 3.24 -12.22
C GLY A 52 -0.54 2.47 -12.58
N LEU A 53 -1.39 2.12 -11.60
CA LEU A 53 -2.70 1.52 -11.87
C LEU A 53 -3.61 2.47 -12.64
N LEU A 54 -3.72 3.72 -12.17
CA LEU A 54 -4.53 4.75 -12.83
C LEU A 54 -4.02 5.07 -14.24
N GLN A 55 -2.70 5.07 -14.45
CA GLN A 55 -2.14 5.26 -15.78
C GLN A 55 -2.47 4.08 -16.71
N ARG A 56 -2.20 2.84 -16.29
CA ARG A 56 -2.37 1.66 -17.13
C ARG A 56 -3.83 1.36 -17.48
N GLU A 57 -4.75 1.58 -16.54
CA GLU A 57 -6.16 1.25 -16.74
C GLU A 57 -7.01 2.45 -17.20
N ALA A 58 -6.55 3.71 -17.01
CA ALA A 58 -7.34 4.89 -17.32
C ALA A 58 -6.59 6.04 -18.03
N ARG A 59 -5.30 5.89 -18.36
CA ARG A 59 -4.47 6.94 -19.00
C ARG A 59 -4.49 8.29 -18.27
N LEU A 60 -4.63 8.25 -16.94
CA LEU A 60 -4.81 9.48 -16.15
C LEU A 60 -3.61 10.43 -16.26
N VAL A 61 -2.38 9.91 -16.25
CA VAL A 61 -1.18 10.75 -16.33
C VAL A 61 -1.08 11.39 -17.71
N ASP A 62 -1.32 10.64 -18.79
CA ASP A 62 -1.35 11.20 -20.14
C ASP A 62 -2.34 12.38 -20.21
N PHE A 63 -3.55 12.18 -19.70
CA PHE A 63 -4.60 13.19 -19.74
C PHE A 63 -4.25 14.46 -18.97
N LEU A 64 -3.68 14.33 -17.77
CA LEU A 64 -3.34 15.49 -16.93
C LEU A 64 -2.09 16.24 -17.41
N MET A 65 -1.22 15.56 -18.16
CA MET A 65 0.01 16.15 -18.70
C MET A 65 -0.19 16.75 -20.11
N GLU A 66 -1.30 16.46 -20.78
CA GLU A 66 -1.69 17.05 -22.06
C GLU A 66 -2.10 18.51 -21.90
N ASP A 67 -1.63 19.40 -22.79
CA ASP A 67 -2.13 20.78 -22.84
C ASP A 67 -3.48 20.81 -23.56
N ILE A 68 -4.55 20.93 -22.78
CA ILE A 68 -5.92 20.97 -23.32
C ILE A 68 -6.40 22.36 -23.72
N SER A 69 -5.59 23.41 -23.52
CA SER A 69 -5.95 24.81 -23.83
C SER A 69 -6.41 25.06 -25.28
N PRO A 70 -5.90 24.37 -26.32
CA PRO A 70 -6.34 24.60 -27.70
C PRO A 70 -7.62 23.85 -28.09
N TYR A 71 -8.15 22.97 -27.24
CA TYR A 71 -9.31 22.14 -27.56
C TYR A 71 -10.63 22.79 -27.13
N THR A 72 -11.71 22.51 -27.85
CA THR A 72 -13.06 22.96 -27.45
C THR A 72 -13.65 22.08 -26.34
N ASP A 73 -14.65 22.61 -25.64
CA ASP A 73 -15.39 21.86 -24.61
C ASP A 73 -15.97 20.54 -25.13
N GLU A 74 -16.43 20.50 -26.40
CA GLU A 74 -16.94 19.27 -27.02
C GLU A 74 -15.83 18.23 -27.22
N GLN A 75 -14.63 18.66 -27.66
CA GLN A 75 -13.49 17.78 -27.88
C GLN A 75 -12.98 17.21 -26.55
N VAL A 76 -12.84 18.06 -25.54
CA VAL A 76 -12.46 17.64 -24.18
C VAL A 76 -13.53 16.71 -23.60
N GLY A 77 -14.80 17.08 -23.71
CA GLY A 77 -15.92 16.30 -23.20
C GLY A 77 -16.05 14.90 -23.83
N ALA A 78 -15.66 14.74 -25.09
CA ALA A 78 -15.66 13.45 -25.77
C ALA A 78 -14.66 12.46 -25.15
N GLY A 79 -13.46 12.92 -24.79
CA GLY A 79 -12.41 12.07 -24.20
C GLY A 79 -12.55 11.89 -22.68
N VAL A 80 -12.89 12.96 -21.96
CA VAL A 80 -12.91 12.97 -20.48
C VAL A 80 -13.89 11.96 -19.90
N ARG A 81 -15.05 11.76 -20.52
CA ARG A 81 -16.07 10.82 -20.00
C ARG A 81 -15.53 9.40 -19.88
N GLN A 82 -14.75 8.96 -20.87
CA GLN A 82 -14.14 7.64 -20.87
C GLN A 82 -13.07 7.51 -19.77
N ILE A 83 -12.17 8.48 -19.70
CA ILE A 83 -11.08 8.52 -18.71
C ILE A 83 -11.63 8.57 -17.29
N HIS A 84 -12.65 9.39 -17.07
CA HIS A 84 -13.36 9.49 -15.81
C HIS A 84 -14.01 8.15 -15.40
N ALA A 85 -14.71 7.48 -16.33
CA ALA A 85 -15.32 6.18 -16.06
C ALA A 85 -14.25 5.12 -15.70
N GLN A 86 -13.16 5.07 -16.45
CA GLN A 86 -12.05 4.13 -16.18
C GLN A 86 -11.37 4.41 -14.83
N CYS A 87 -11.14 5.68 -14.49
CA CYS A 87 -10.62 6.05 -13.16
C CYS A 87 -11.58 5.61 -12.03
N GLN A 88 -12.88 5.78 -12.25
CA GLN A 88 -13.90 5.33 -11.29
C GLN A 88 -13.87 3.81 -11.12
N ASP A 89 -13.70 3.04 -12.20
CA ASP A 89 -13.60 1.59 -12.14
C ASP A 89 -12.36 1.12 -11.38
N VAL A 90 -11.20 1.75 -11.62
CA VAL A 90 -9.96 1.49 -10.84
C VAL A 90 -10.20 1.73 -9.35
N LEU A 91 -10.82 2.86 -9.00
CA LEU A 91 -11.12 3.17 -7.60
C LEU A 91 -12.08 2.15 -6.98
N ARG A 92 -13.16 1.77 -7.66
CA ARG A 92 -14.15 0.79 -7.17
C ARG A 92 -13.56 -0.61 -7.02
N LYS A 93 -12.66 -1.00 -7.91
CA LYS A 93 -11.99 -2.30 -7.92
C LYS A 93 -11.01 -2.46 -6.75
N HIS A 94 -10.35 -1.37 -6.36
CA HIS A 94 -9.27 -1.42 -5.37
C HIS A 94 -9.61 -0.80 -4.02
N PHE A 95 -10.67 0.01 -3.92
CA PHE A 95 -11.03 0.73 -2.70
C PHE A 95 -12.52 0.58 -2.38
N ARG A 96 -12.81 0.36 -1.09
CA ARG A 96 -14.14 0.57 -0.54
C ARG A 96 -14.19 1.97 0.06
N LEU A 97 -14.74 2.91 -0.69
CA LEU A 97 -14.86 4.30 -0.26
C LEU A 97 -16.21 4.56 0.41
N ALA A 98 -16.19 5.32 1.50
CA ALA A 98 -17.37 5.73 2.25
C ALA A 98 -17.28 7.23 2.60
N PRO A 99 -18.40 7.91 2.88
CA PRO A 99 -18.34 9.30 3.33
C PRO A 99 -17.77 9.39 4.74
N VAL A 100 -17.13 10.51 5.11
CA VAL A 100 -16.72 10.73 6.52
C VAL A 100 -17.94 11.00 7.39
N ILE A 101 -18.83 11.86 6.90
CA ILE A 101 -20.12 12.17 7.51
C ILE A 101 -21.21 11.60 6.60
N ASP A 102 -22.00 10.66 7.12
CA ASP A 102 -23.14 10.10 6.39
C ASP A 102 -24.33 11.08 6.46
N GLY A 103 -24.33 12.06 5.57
CA GLY A 103 -25.34 13.11 5.51
C GLY A 103 -25.46 13.72 4.11
N VAL A 104 -26.52 14.51 3.92
CA VAL A 104 -26.81 15.15 2.64
C VAL A 104 -26.07 16.49 2.57
N GLU A 105 -25.30 16.71 1.51
CA GLU A 105 -24.64 17.99 1.27
C GLU A 105 -25.68 19.10 1.12
N GLY A 106 -25.43 20.25 1.74
CA GLY A 106 -26.39 21.35 1.84
C GLY A 106 -27.37 21.25 3.01
N THR A 107 -27.22 20.28 3.91
CA THR A 107 -28.03 20.18 5.14
C THR A 107 -27.22 20.54 6.40
N TYR A 108 -27.92 20.98 7.45
CA TYR A 108 -27.29 21.29 8.73
C TYR A 108 -26.98 19.99 9.49
N VAL A 109 -25.73 19.81 9.87
CA VAL A 109 -25.26 18.64 10.62
C VAL A 109 -24.68 19.10 11.96
N LYS A 110 -25.17 18.51 13.05
CA LYS A 110 -24.60 18.71 14.39
C LYS A 110 -23.34 17.86 14.53
N THR A 111 -22.27 18.44 15.04
CA THR A 111 -20.97 17.79 15.17
C THR A 111 -21.03 16.52 16.04
N ASP A 112 -21.85 16.54 17.10
CA ASP A 112 -21.98 15.42 18.03
C ASP A 112 -22.69 14.19 17.45
N SER A 113 -23.58 14.43 16.47
CA SER A 113 -24.37 13.42 15.77
C SER A 113 -23.82 13.07 14.38
N ALA A 114 -22.70 13.66 13.97
CA ALA A 114 -22.11 13.47 12.65
C ALA A 114 -21.34 12.15 12.47
N GLY A 115 -21.44 11.24 13.46
CA GLY A 115 -20.75 9.95 13.49
C GLY A 115 -19.45 9.97 14.31
N ALA A 116 -18.88 8.79 14.56
CA ALA A 116 -17.68 8.64 15.39
C ALA A 116 -16.44 9.29 14.75
N LEU A 117 -16.26 9.10 13.45
CA LEU A 117 -15.17 9.71 12.68
C LEU A 117 -15.25 11.23 12.66
N ALA A 118 -16.46 11.81 12.69
CA ALA A 118 -16.61 13.26 12.71
C ALA A 118 -16.09 13.92 14.00
N ARG A 119 -15.85 13.11 15.04
CA ARG A 119 -15.21 13.56 16.29
C ARG A 119 -13.69 13.61 16.18
N ASP A 120 -13.09 13.07 15.13
CA ASP A 120 -11.66 13.20 14.86
C ASP A 120 -11.34 14.59 14.28
N PRO A 121 -10.42 15.37 14.90
CA PRO A 121 -10.06 16.69 14.37
C PRO A 121 -9.46 16.65 12.96
N ALA A 122 -8.85 15.53 12.56
CA ALA A 122 -8.28 15.36 11.23
C ALA A 122 -9.36 15.02 10.17
N ALA A 123 -10.51 14.51 10.58
CA ALA A 123 -11.55 14.05 9.67
C ALA A 123 -12.52 15.16 9.24
N VAL A 124 -12.71 16.21 10.05
CA VAL A 124 -13.67 17.29 9.77
C VAL A 124 -12.99 18.65 9.84
N ARG A 125 -12.98 19.36 8.71
CA ARG A 125 -12.54 20.75 8.63
C ARG A 125 -13.74 21.68 8.73
N CYS A 126 -13.81 22.48 9.79
CA CYS A 126 -14.78 23.56 9.91
C CYS A 126 -14.28 24.82 9.18
N THR A 127 -15.14 25.45 8.39
CA THR A 127 -14.83 26.70 7.68
C THR A 127 -15.87 27.78 8.02
N GLY A 128 -15.49 29.06 7.92
CA GLY A 128 -16.35 30.21 8.26
C GLY A 128 -16.07 30.81 9.64
N ASN A 129 -17.12 31.27 10.32
CA ASN A 129 -17.01 31.87 11.66
C ASN A 129 -16.85 30.79 12.75
N VAL A 130 -15.65 30.23 12.84
CA VAL A 130 -15.31 29.20 13.83
C VAL A 130 -15.01 29.88 15.17
N PRO A 131 -15.62 29.45 16.29
CA PRO A 131 -15.31 30.00 17.59
C PRO A 131 -13.81 29.90 17.91
N PRO A 132 -13.20 30.92 18.54
CA PRO A 132 -11.78 30.91 18.90
C PRO A 132 -11.44 29.84 19.95
N GLN A 133 -12.44 29.31 20.67
CA GLN A 133 -12.30 28.24 21.65
C GLN A 133 -13.37 27.18 21.40
N GLY A 134 -12.94 25.92 21.25
CA GLY A 134 -13.83 24.77 21.08
C GLY A 134 -14.24 24.47 19.64
N ARG A 135 -15.02 23.39 19.48
CA ARG A 135 -15.59 23.01 18.18
C ARG A 135 -16.97 23.64 18.00
N PRO A 136 -17.34 24.04 16.77
CA PRO A 136 -18.71 24.43 16.46
C PRO A 136 -19.68 23.29 16.82
N ALA A 137 -20.84 23.63 17.38
CA ALA A 137 -21.91 22.67 17.68
C ALA A 137 -22.48 21.98 16.41
N GLY A 138 -22.31 22.60 15.26
CA GLY A 138 -22.71 22.07 13.97
C GLY A 138 -22.50 23.11 12.86
N GLY A 139 -22.80 22.70 11.63
CA GLY A 139 -22.69 23.56 10.47
C GLY A 139 -23.36 22.96 9.25
N LEU A 140 -23.37 23.73 8.16
CA LEU A 140 -23.87 23.27 6.87
C LEU A 140 -22.84 22.31 6.25
N LEU A 141 -23.24 21.08 5.98
CA LEU A 141 -22.38 20.08 5.34
C LEU A 141 -22.12 20.50 3.88
N ARG A 142 -20.94 21.04 3.58
CA ARG A 142 -20.58 21.45 2.21
C ARG A 142 -20.05 20.30 1.37
N HIS A 143 -19.33 19.37 1.99
CA HIS A 143 -18.81 18.17 1.35
C HIS A 143 -18.74 17.07 2.41
N ARG A 144 -19.26 15.88 2.10
CA ARG A 144 -19.35 14.75 3.06
C ARG A 144 -18.02 14.09 3.41
N GLY A 145 -16.97 14.43 2.67
CA GLY A 145 -15.65 13.82 2.79
C GLY A 145 -15.61 12.42 2.20
N TRP A 146 -14.42 11.86 2.12
CA TRP A 146 -14.20 10.47 1.71
C TRP A 146 -13.24 9.80 2.69
N ARG A 147 -13.52 8.54 3.02
CA ARG A 147 -12.63 7.65 3.75
C ARG A 147 -12.53 6.33 2.99
N ALA A 148 -11.41 5.65 3.15
CA ALA A 148 -11.25 4.27 2.68
C ALA A 148 -11.55 3.32 3.84
N ASP A 149 -12.64 2.54 3.73
CA ASP A 149 -12.96 1.47 4.68
C ASP A 149 -12.04 0.25 4.47
N SER A 150 -11.63 0.00 3.22
CA SER A 150 -10.66 -1.05 2.89
C SER A 150 -9.91 -0.74 1.59
N VAL A 151 -8.70 -1.27 1.49
CA VAL A 151 -7.81 -1.16 0.32
C VAL A 151 -7.38 -2.55 -0.10
N SER A 152 -7.49 -2.86 -1.39
CA SER A 152 -7.11 -4.15 -1.98
C SER A 152 -6.34 -3.91 -3.28
N LEU A 153 -5.02 -3.72 -3.15
CA LEU A 153 -4.12 -3.51 -4.28
C LEU A 153 -3.48 -4.83 -4.74
N PRO A 154 -3.12 -4.98 -6.02
CA PRO A 154 -2.39 -6.15 -6.51
C PRO A 154 -1.03 -6.30 -5.78
N SER A 155 -0.56 -7.53 -5.63
CA SER A 155 0.78 -7.76 -5.06
C SER A 155 1.86 -7.28 -6.03
N VAL A 156 2.86 -6.56 -5.51
CA VAL A 156 4.01 -6.07 -6.28
C VAL A 156 5.22 -6.96 -5.98
N SER A 157 5.90 -7.41 -7.04
CA SER A 157 7.16 -8.15 -6.89
C SER A 157 8.27 -7.22 -6.36
N PRO A 158 9.13 -7.65 -5.43
CA PRO A 158 10.26 -6.85 -4.96
C PRO A 158 11.24 -6.43 -6.08
N LYS A 159 11.23 -7.12 -7.22
CA LYS A 159 12.06 -6.79 -8.39
C LYS A 159 11.42 -5.79 -9.35
N GLN A 160 10.13 -5.48 -9.17
CA GLN A 160 9.41 -4.58 -10.06
C GLN A 160 9.84 -3.14 -9.79
N ASN A 161 10.29 -2.44 -10.84
CA ASN A 161 10.57 -1.02 -10.74
C ASN A 161 9.26 -0.22 -10.85
N LEU A 162 8.74 0.22 -9.70
CA LEU A 162 7.52 1.04 -9.63
C LEU A 162 7.69 2.47 -10.15
N SER A 163 8.92 2.95 -10.38
CA SER A 163 9.13 4.27 -10.99
C SER A 163 8.72 4.32 -12.45
N ILE A 164 8.53 3.16 -13.09
CA ILE A 164 8.04 3.04 -14.47
C ILE A 164 6.53 2.82 -14.40
N LEU A 165 5.76 3.90 -14.59
CA LEU A 165 4.29 3.88 -14.50
C LEU A 165 3.66 3.21 -15.72
N ALA A 166 4.22 3.44 -16.90
CA ALA A 166 3.91 2.79 -18.16
C ALA A 166 5.21 2.64 -18.98
N PRO A 167 5.44 1.51 -19.66
CA PRO A 167 6.60 1.36 -20.54
C PRO A 167 6.46 2.26 -21.78
N ALA A 168 7.59 2.68 -22.33
CA ALA A 168 7.61 3.28 -23.66
C ALA A 168 7.41 2.18 -24.72
N GLU A 169 6.59 2.47 -25.72
CA GLU A 169 6.34 1.57 -26.85
C GLU A 169 7.15 2.07 -28.06
N LEU A 170 7.95 1.18 -28.64
CA LEU A 170 8.77 1.44 -29.82
C LEU A 170 8.42 0.41 -30.89
N GLU A 171 7.92 0.88 -32.03
CA GLU A 171 7.76 0.06 -33.23
C GLU A 171 9.11 -0.01 -33.97
N VAL A 172 9.53 -1.22 -34.35
CA VAL A 172 10.79 -1.47 -35.08
C VAL A 172 10.47 -1.91 -36.50
N GLU A 173 11.23 -1.37 -37.47
CA GLU A 173 11.15 -1.72 -38.90
C GLU A 173 12.14 -2.85 -39.28
#